data_AF-A0A537L750-F1
#
_entry.id   AF-A0A537L750-F1
#
_cell.length_a   1.000
_cell.length_b   1.000
_cell.length_c   1.000
_cell.angle_alpha   90.00
_cell.angle_beta   90.00
_cell.angle_gamma   90.00
#
_symmetry.space_group_name_H-M   'P 1'
#
loop_
_entity.id
_entity.type
_entity.pdbx_description
1 polymer ?
#
loop_
_entity_poly.entity_id
_entity_poly.type
_entity_poly.pdbx_seq_one_letter_code
_entity_poly.pdbx_strand_id
1 'polypeptide(L)'
;MHTDARVNAACAAFIIVLALQAAGSAPAIAQQAIPASIKVGALFDTTGPTSDVGVDYSRGVLDHARYINEVEGGVRSKVKIDLVWSDYGYRIPDALSLYRKYRDVDQVNAIVGWGTGDTEALKETISQDQIPYISASYSSHLDDPAKTPYNFYPVSSYSDQIRAVLKYLKDVAAQEGISKPKIVFLYPDHPYGRAPIPARGPRSRPSRRSAPTLPGSAGRPTRRRSSSAMREPPD
;
A
#
# COMPACT_ATOMS: atom_id res chain seq x y z
N MET A 1 -78.51 -36.69 -3.13
CA MET A 1 -77.13 -36.16 -3.23
C MET A 1 -76.82 -35.96 -4.71
N HIS A 2 -77.13 -34.77 -5.25
CA HIS A 2 -76.77 -34.38 -6.60
C HIS A 2 -75.54 -33.49 -6.52
N THR A 3 -74.39 -33.98 -6.97
CA THR A 3 -73.20 -33.15 -7.20
C THR A 3 -73.26 -32.62 -8.63
N ASP A 4 -73.37 -31.29 -8.74
CA ASP A 4 -73.51 -30.53 -9.98
C ASP A 4 -72.28 -30.71 -10.90
N ALA A 5 -72.51 -31.18 -12.13
CA ALA A 5 -71.47 -31.31 -13.16
C ALA A 5 -70.75 -29.98 -13.47
N ARG A 6 -71.39 -28.85 -13.16
CA ARG A 6 -70.83 -27.50 -13.29
C ARG A 6 -69.72 -27.21 -12.26
N VAL A 7 -69.78 -27.82 -11.08
CA VAL A 7 -68.75 -27.68 -10.03
C VAL A 7 -67.49 -28.48 -10.40
N ASN A 8 -67.66 -29.68 -10.98
CA ASN A 8 -66.53 -30.50 -11.41
C ASN A 8 -65.78 -29.89 -12.61
N ALA A 9 -66.48 -29.25 -13.55
CA ALA A 9 -65.83 -28.55 -14.67
C ALA A 9 -65.08 -27.29 -14.22
N ALA A 10 -65.61 -26.54 -13.25
CA ALA A 10 -64.96 -25.37 -12.67
C ALA A 10 -63.70 -25.76 -11.87
N CYS A 11 -63.72 -26.86 -11.12
CA CYS A 11 -62.57 -27.38 -10.40
C CYS A 11 -61.46 -27.89 -11.33
N ALA A 12 -61.82 -28.55 -12.45
CA ALA A 12 -60.84 -29.03 -13.43
C ALA A 12 -60.13 -27.88 -14.16
N ALA A 13 -60.84 -26.80 -14.50
CA ALA A 13 -60.26 -25.61 -15.11
C ALA A 13 -59.33 -24.85 -14.14
N PHE A 14 -59.67 -24.81 -12.85
CA PHE A 14 -58.83 -24.15 -11.83
C PHE A 14 -57.52 -24.91 -11.56
N ILE A 15 -57.55 -26.24 -11.60
CA ILE A 15 -56.35 -27.09 -11.43
C ILE A 15 -55.40 -26.96 -12.62
N ILE A 16 -55.91 -26.82 -13.85
CA ILE A 16 -55.07 -26.65 -15.05
C ILE A 16 -54.40 -25.26 -15.06
N VAL A 17 -55.08 -24.21 -14.61
CA VAL A 17 -54.51 -22.85 -14.48
C VAL A 17 -53.46 -22.78 -13.36
N LEU A 18 -53.65 -23.49 -12.25
CA LEU A 18 -52.64 -23.61 -11.18
C LEU A 18 -51.43 -24.45 -11.60
N ALA A 19 -51.62 -25.49 -12.41
CA ALA A 19 -50.53 -26.31 -12.93
C ALA A 19 -49.67 -25.57 -13.96
N LEU A 20 -50.25 -24.66 -14.75
CA LEU A 20 -49.50 -23.83 -15.71
C LEU A 20 -48.66 -22.72 -15.03
N GLN A 21 -49.10 -22.23 -13.87
CA GLN A 21 -48.36 -21.22 -13.08
C GLN A 21 -47.20 -21.83 -12.28
N ALA A 22 -47.18 -23.15 -12.07
CA ALA A 22 -46.11 -23.86 -11.35
C ALA A 22 -44.94 -24.31 -12.24
N ALA A 23 -45.05 -24.20 -13.56
CA ALA A 23 -44.04 -24.68 -14.52
C ALA A 23 -43.05 -23.59 -15.00
N GLY A 24 -43.17 -22.33 -14.54
CA GLY A 24 -42.51 -21.18 -15.17
C GLY A 24 -41.48 -20.41 -14.33
N SER A 25 -41.19 -20.81 -13.10
CA SER A 25 -40.38 -19.98 -12.19
C SER A 25 -39.44 -20.81 -11.31
N ALA A 26 -38.54 -21.58 -11.94
CA ALA A 26 -37.31 -21.92 -11.23
C ALA A 26 -36.55 -20.58 -11.03
N PRO A 27 -36.19 -20.18 -9.79
CA PRO A 27 -35.31 -19.05 -9.62
C PRO A 27 -34.01 -19.39 -10.35
N ALA A 28 -33.78 -18.76 -11.49
CA ALA A 28 -32.48 -18.75 -12.11
C ALA A 28 -31.54 -18.15 -11.07
N ILE A 29 -30.77 -19.00 -10.40
CA ILE A 29 -29.59 -18.55 -9.67
C ILE A 29 -28.75 -17.89 -10.75
N ALA A 30 -28.80 -16.56 -10.81
CA ALA A 30 -27.98 -15.80 -11.73
C ALA A 30 -26.54 -16.14 -11.39
N GLN A 31 -25.95 -17.03 -12.19
CA GLN A 31 -24.53 -17.34 -12.11
C GLN A 31 -23.83 -16.01 -12.36
N GLN A 32 -23.31 -15.38 -11.30
CA GLN A 32 -22.57 -14.13 -11.43
C GLN A 32 -21.47 -14.37 -12.45
N ALA A 33 -21.57 -13.68 -13.60
CA ALA A 33 -20.60 -13.82 -14.67
C ALA A 33 -19.24 -13.40 -14.12
N ILE A 34 -18.25 -14.29 -14.25
CA ILE A 34 -16.88 -13.96 -13.88
C ILE A 34 -16.41 -12.86 -14.84
N PRO A 35 -15.98 -11.69 -14.34
CA PRO A 35 -15.59 -10.59 -15.21
C PRO A 35 -14.33 -10.97 -16.02
N ALA A 36 -14.20 -10.42 -17.22
CA ALA A 36 -13.03 -10.66 -18.06
C ALA A 36 -11.74 -10.05 -17.48
N SER A 37 -11.87 -8.97 -16.69
CA SER A 37 -10.77 -8.32 -15.99
C SER A 37 -11.21 -7.74 -14.65
N ILE A 38 -10.22 -7.50 -13.78
CA ILE A 38 -10.35 -6.72 -12.55
C ILE A 38 -9.40 -5.54 -12.62
N LYS A 39 -9.85 -4.37 -12.15
CA LYS A 39 -9.01 -3.17 -12.09
C LYS A 39 -8.26 -3.11 -10.77
N VAL A 40 -6.97 -2.88 -10.84
CA VAL A 40 -6.11 -2.70 -9.66
C VAL A 40 -5.43 -1.35 -9.78
N GLY A 41 -5.60 -0.50 -8.77
CA GLY A 41 -4.88 0.76 -8.66
C GLY A 41 -3.48 0.52 -8.09
N ALA A 42 -2.50 1.32 -8.48
CA ALA A 42 -1.19 1.30 -7.83
C ALA A 42 -0.61 2.70 -7.62
N LEU A 43 -0.10 2.94 -6.42
CA LEU A 43 0.66 4.13 -6.06
C LEU A 43 2.12 3.74 -5.97
N PHE A 44 2.97 4.38 -6.76
CA PHE A 44 4.42 4.14 -6.73
C PHE A 44 5.18 5.42 -6.46
N ASP A 45 6.35 5.28 -5.85
CA ASP A 45 7.32 6.36 -5.73
C ASP A 45 8.46 6.14 -6.71
N THR A 46 8.26 6.55 -7.95
CA THR A 46 9.31 6.48 -9.00
C THR A 46 10.09 7.78 -9.11
N THR A 47 9.57 8.86 -8.53
CA THR A 47 10.29 10.12 -8.29
C THR A 47 10.38 10.39 -6.79
N GLY A 48 11.15 11.37 -6.33
CA GLY A 48 11.12 11.76 -4.92
C GLY A 48 11.97 10.91 -3.96
N PRO A 49 11.76 11.05 -2.64
CA PRO A 49 12.72 10.65 -1.61
C PRO A 49 12.83 9.14 -1.35
N THR A 50 11.93 8.31 -1.86
CA THR A 50 12.01 6.84 -1.74
C THR A 50 12.15 6.15 -3.10
N SER A 51 12.48 6.91 -4.14
CA SER A 51 12.66 6.40 -5.51
C SER A 51 13.83 5.43 -5.68
N ASP A 52 14.81 5.47 -4.77
CA ASP A 52 15.92 4.52 -4.69
C ASP A 52 15.46 3.06 -4.48
N VAL A 53 14.26 2.87 -3.91
CA VAL A 53 13.62 1.55 -3.76
C VAL A 53 12.32 1.46 -4.57
N GLY A 54 11.57 2.56 -4.68
CA GLY A 54 10.24 2.57 -5.31
C GLY A 54 10.26 2.30 -6.81
N VAL A 55 11.36 2.63 -7.51
CA VAL A 55 11.53 2.27 -8.93
C VAL A 55 11.54 0.76 -9.12
N ASP A 56 12.36 0.03 -8.38
CA ASP A 56 12.46 -1.43 -8.55
C ASP A 56 11.21 -2.15 -8.02
N TYR A 57 10.58 -1.64 -6.96
CA TYR A 57 9.29 -2.13 -6.52
C TYR A 57 8.21 -1.98 -7.60
N SER A 58 8.12 -0.80 -8.23
CA SER A 58 7.13 -0.55 -9.29
C SER A 58 7.31 -1.52 -10.47
N ARG A 59 8.57 -1.77 -10.88
CA ARG A 59 8.89 -2.75 -11.91
C ARG A 59 8.44 -4.15 -11.51
N GLY A 60 8.72 -4.57 -10.27
CA GLY A 60 8.27 -5.87 -9.76
C GLY A 60 6.75 -6.04 -9.83
N VAL A 61 5.98 -5.04 -9.43
CA VAL A 61 4.52 -5.09 -9.49
C VAL A 61 4.02 -5.11 -10.95
N LEU A 62 4.55 -4.25 -11.82
CA LEU A 62 4.19 -4.17 -13.24
C LEU A 62 4.51 -5.49 -13.98
N ASP A 63 5.70 -6.03 -13.76
CA ASP A 63 6.16 -7.27 -14.38
C ASP A 63 5.37 -8.47 -13.88
N HIS A 64 4.99 -8.50 -12.59
CA HIS A 64 4.17 -9.58 -12.05
C HIS A 64 2.73 -9.53 -12.60
N ALA A 65 2.12 -8.35 -12.71
CA ALA A 65 0.82 -8.22 -13.34
C ALA A 65 0.85 -8.67 -14.82
N ARG A 66 1.93 -8.32 -15.54
CA ARG A 66 2.17 -8.79 -16.91
C ARG A 66 2.31 -10.31 -16.96
N TYR A 67 3.12 -10.90 -16.07
CA TYR A 67 3.31 -12.35 -15.99
C TYR A 67 1.98 -13.09 -15.75
N ILE A 68 1.16 -12.63 -14.80
CA ILE A 68 -0.17 -13.22 -14.55
C ILE A 68 -1.01 -13.17 -15.83
N ASN A 69 -1.02 -12.03 -16.53
CA ASN A 69 -1.84 -11.87 -17.72
C ASN A 69 -1.35 -12.68 -18.92
N GLU A 70 -0.06 -12.63 -19.22
CA GLU A 70 0.52 -13.17 -20.46
C GLU A 70 0.90 -14.65 -20.33
N VAL A 71 1.40 -15.07 -19.16
CA VAL A 71 1.91 -16.43 -18.94
C VAL A 71 0.87 -17.32 -18.27
N GLU A 72 0.25 -16.83 -17.18
CA GLU A 72 -0.74 -17.64 -16.44
C GLU A 72 -2.15 -17.60 -17.06
N GLY A 73 -2.35 -16.75 -18.07
CA GLY A 73 -3.64 -16.57 -18.73
C GLY A 73 -4.63 -15.71 -17.91
N GLY A 74 -4.18 -15.07 -16.83
CA GLY A 74 -4.99 -14.30 -15.88
C GLY A 74 -5.08 -15.01 -14.52
N VAL A 75 -5.67 -14.34 -13.53
CA VAL A 75 -5.98 -14.92 -12.22
C VAL A 75 -6.88 -16.13 -12.42
N ARG A 76 -6.44 -17.28 -11.88
CA ARG A 76 -7.08 -18.61 -12.10
C ARG A 76 -7.25 -18.94 -13.60
N SER A 77 -6.33 -18.44 -14.43
CA SER A 77 -6.31 -18.58 -15.91
C SER A 77 -7.57 -18.07 -16.61
N LYS A 78 -8.27 -17.09 -16.02
CA LYS A 78 -9.55 -16.57 -16.54
C LYS A 78 -9.67 -15.05 -16.51
N VAL A 79 -9.26 -14.41 -15.41
CA VAL A 79 -9.53 -12.99 -15.16
C VAL A 79 -8.25 -12.18 -15.30
N LYS A 80 -8.18 -11.24 -16.24
CA LYS A 80 -7.01 -10.39 -16.40
C LYS A 80 -6.91 -9.31 -15.32
N ILE A 81 -5.70 -8.86 -15.02
CA ILE A 81 -5.43 -7.70 -14.18
C ILE A 81 -5.28 -6.48 -15.09
N ASP A 82 -6.19 -5.51 -14.97
CA ASP A 82 -6.05 -4.17 -15.54
C ASP A 82 -5.41 -3.26 -14.49
N LEU A 83 -4.09 -3.12 -14.56
CA LEU A 83 -3.31 -2.36 -13.59
C LEU A 83 -3.20 -0.89 -14.02
N VAL A 84 -3.88 0.00 -13.30
CA VAL A 84 -3.73 1.45 -13.45
C VAL A 84 -2.82 1.99 -12.36
N TRP A 85 -1.77 2.69 -12.74
CA TRP A 85 -0.75 3.13 -11.76
C TRP A 85 -0.38 4.59 -11.96
N SER A 86 0.19 5.19 -10.92
CA SER A 86 0.64 6.58 -10.95
C SER A 86 1.81 6.79 -9.99
N ASP A 87 2.76 7.60 -10.44
CA ASP A 87 3.78 8.18 -9.58
C ASP A 87 3.21 9.34 -8.76
N TYR A 88 3.56 9.41 -7.49
CA TYR A 88 3.12 10.50 -6.61
C TYR A 88 4.26 11.20 -5.87
N GLY A 89 5.52 10.78 -6.12
CA GLY A 89 6.73 11.41 -5.57
C GLY A 89 6.74 11.55 -4.04
N TYR A 90 6.11 10.59 -3.34
CA TYR A 90 6.02 10.48 -1.90
C TYR A 90 5.26 11.63 -1.21
N ARG A 91 4.44 12.36 -1.97
CA ARG A 91 3.66 13.50 -1.47
C ARG A 91 2.27 13.05 -1.05
N ILE A 92 1.99 13.15 0.25
CA ILE A 92 0.70 12.74 0.84
C ILE A 92 -0.51 13.36 0.10
N PRO A 93 -0.55 14.68 -0.19
CA PRO A 93 -1.70 15.27 -0.91
C PRO A 93 -1.98 14.63 -2.27
N ASP A 94 -0.92 14.27 -3.00
CA ASP A 94 -1.03 13.65 -4.32
C ASP A 94 -1.57 12.22 -4.19
N ALA A 95 -1.09 11.45 -3.20
CA ALA A 95 -1.62 10.12 -2.90
C ALA A 95 -3.12 10.17 -2.53
N LEU A 96 -3.54 11.14 -1.70
CA LEU A 96 -4.95 11.33 -1.35
C LEU A 96 -5.80 11.66 -2.58
N SER A 97 -5.26 12.44 -3.52
CA SER A 97 -5.94 12.79 -4.77
C SER A 97 -6.09 11.58 -5.69
N LEU A 98 -4.99 10.83 -5.88
CA LEU A 98 -4.98 9.62 -6.70
C LEU A 98 -5.87 8.53 -6.11
N TYR A 99 -5.91 8.38 -4.78
CA TYR A 99 -6.84 7.46 -4.12
C TYR A 99 -8.30 7.80 -4.46
N ARG A 100 -8.70 9.08 -4.40
CA ARG A 100 -10.05 9.51 -4.81
C ARG A 100 -10.32 9.20 -6.28
N LYS A 101 -9.35 9.45 -7.16
CA LYS A 101 -9.48 9.06 -8.59
C LYS A 101 -9.67 7.55 -8.74
N TYR A 102 -8.88 6.74 -8.05
CA TYR A 102 -9.00 5.28 -8.11
C TYR A 102 -10.36 4.77 -7.62
N ARG A 103 -10.90 5.38 -6.58
CA ARG A 103 -12.23 5.05 -6.05
C ARG A 103 -13.35 5.55 -6.96
N ASP A 104 -13.34 6.83 -7.31
CA ASP A 104 -14.51 7.53 -7.88
C ASP A 104 -14.55 7.46 -9.41
N VAL A 105 -13.38 7.42 -10.07
CA VAL A 105 -13.26 7.48 -11.53
C VAL A 105 -12.86 6.12 -12.10
N ASP A 106 -11.74 5.56 -11.63
CA ASP A 106 -11.23 4.30 -12.18
C ASP A 106 -12.01 3.09 -11.63
N GLN A 107 -12.70 3.26 -10.50
CA GLN A 107 -13.50 2.26 -9.79
C GLN A 107 -12.75 0.94 -9.60
N VAL A 108 -11.54 1.03 -9.06
CA VAL A 108 -10.65 -0.12 -8.86
C VAL A 108 -11.21 -1.10 -7.83
N ASN A 109 -10.90 -2.38 -8.00
CA ASN A 109 -11.28 -3.45 -7.09
C ASN A 109 -10.32 -3.59 -5.90
N ALA A 110 -9.08 -3.15 -6.05
CA ALA A 110 -8.04 -3.18 -5.02
C ALA A 110 -6.97 -2.13 -5.34
N ILE A 111 -6.16 -1.77 -4.34
CA ILE A 111 -5.02 -0.85 -4.52
C ILE A 111 -3.75 -1.47 -3.96
N VAL A 112 -2.66 -1.38 -4.72
CA VAL A 112 -1.29 -1.61 -4.25
C VAL A 112 -0.67 -0.26 -3.89
N GLY A 113 -0.48 -0.01 -2.60
CA GLY A 113 0.06 1.23 -2.07
C GLY A 113 1.54 1.15 -1.73
N TRP A 114 2.19 2.31 -1.62
CA TRP A 114 3.63 2.39 -1.33
C TRP A 114 3.92 3.01 0.04
N GLY A 115 3.68 4.30 0.23
CA GLY A 115 4.31 5.03 1.32
C GLY A 115 3.59 4.96 2.66
N THR A 116 4.40 5.05 3.73
CA THR A 116 3.88 4.98 5.10
C THR A 116 3.07 6.21 5.49
N GLY A 117 3.49 7.40 5.07
CA GLY A 117 2.79 8.64 5.42
C GLY A 117 1.40 8.72 4.80
N ASP A 118 1.30 8.38 3.52
CA ASP A 118 0.03 8.34 2.79
C ASP A 118 -0.88 7.20 3.24
N THR A 119 -0.35 5.99 3.46
CA THR A 119 -1.17 4.86 3.96
C THR A 119 -1.75 5.17 5.35
N GLU A 120 -0.96 5.75 6.26
CA GLU A 120 -1.45 6.17 7.59
C GLU A 120 -2.53 7.25 7.50
N ALA A 121 -2.42 8.17 6.54
CA ALA A 121 -3.42 9.20 6.29
C ALA A 121 -4.71 8.63 5.66
N LEU A 122 -4.60 7.54 4.91
CA LEU A 122 -5.72 6.91 4.19
C LEU A 122 -6.44 5.83 5.00
N LYS A 123 -5.85 5.29 6.07
CA LYS A 123 -6.36 4.06 6.74
C LYS A 123 -7.84 4.08 7.13
N GLU A 124 -8.34 5.22 7.61
CA GLU A 124 -9.76 5.38 7.97
C GLU A 124 -10.63 5.37 6.72
N THR A 125 -10.23 6.11 5.68
CA THR A 125 -10.92 6.16 4.38
C THR A 125 -10.92 4.80 3.68
N ILE A 126 -9.78 4.09 3.66
CA ILE A 126 -9.67 2.71 3.14
C ILE A 126 -10.66 1.79 3.83
N SER A 127 -10.76 1.89 5.15
CA SER A 127 -11.66 1.05 5.95
C SER A 127 -13.14 1.38 5.71
N GLN A 128 -13.46 2.66 5.50
CA GLN A 128 -14.81 3.12 5.16
C GLN A 128 -15.23 2.71 3.75
N ASP A 129 -14.35 2.87 2.77
CA ASP A 129 -14.63 2.58 1.36
C ASP A 129 -14.59 1.08 1.06
N GLN A 130 -14.07 0.27 1.98
CA GLN A 130 -13.98 -1.20 1.87
C GLN A 130 -13.21 -1.67 0.63
N ILE A 131 -12.24 -0.87 0.17
CA ILE A 131 -11.35 -1.22 -0.93
C ILE A 131 -10.13 -1.94 -0.34
N PRO A 132 -9.88 -3.22 -0.68
CA PRO A 132 -8.67 -3.91 -0.26
C PRO A 132 -7.41 -3.15 -0.67
N TYR A 133 -6.58 -2.84 0.31
CA TYR A 133 -5.38 -2.05 0.14
C TYR A 133 -4.15 -2.85 0.58
N ILE A 134 -3.28 -3.20 -0.36
CA ILE A 134 -2.03 -3.90 -0.11
C ILE A 134 -0.91 -2.86 -0.03
N SER A 135 -0.49 -2.50 1.17
CA SER A 135 0.52 -1.46 1.38
C SER A 135 1.95 -2.00 1.45
N ALA A 136 2.90 -1.27 0.87
CA ALA A 136 4.34 -1.40 1.15
C ALA A 136 4.76 -0.59 2.40
N SER A 137 3.78 -0.24 3.25
CA SER A 137 3.98 0.38 4.55
C SER A 137 3.81 -0.66 5.65
N TYR A 138 4.90 -1.00 6.32
CA TYR A 138 4.90 -2.01 7.38
C TYR A 138 4.73 -1.38 8.78
N SER A 139 4.01 -0.26 8.87
CA SER A 139 3.72 0.38 10.15
C SER A 139 2.81 -0.52 10.98
N SER A 140 3.17 -0.78 12.25
CA SER A 140 2.35 -1.57 13.18
C SER A 140 1.08 -0.84 13.66
N HIS A 141 0.70 0.28 13.05
CA HIS A 141 -0.63 0.85 13.20
C HIS A 141 -1.61 0.32 12.15
N LEU A 142 -1.10 -0.45 11.18
CA LEU A 142 -1.81 -0.92 10.00
C LEU A 142 -2.00 -2.46 9.99
N ASP A 143 -1.57 -3.18 11.04
CA ASP A 143 -1.73 -4.64 11.23
C ASP A 143 -2.82 -5.05 12.22
N ASP A 144 -3.54 -4.10 12.82
CA ASP A 144 -4.66 -4.43 13.71
C ASP A 144 -5.95 -4.53 12.89
N PRO A 145 -6.48 -5.73 12.59
CA PRO A 145 -7.67 -5.89 11.77
C PRO A 145 -8.92 -5.27 12.42
N ALA A 146 -8.93 -5.02 13.73
CA ALA A 146 -10.02 -4.31 14.38
C ALA A 146 -10.01 -2.80 14.07
N LYS A 147 -8.87 -2.24 13.65
CA LYS A 147 -8.71 -0.82 13.33
C LYS A 147 -8.54 -0.54 11.84
N THR A 148 -7.85 -1.41 11.13
CA THR A 148 -7.54 -1.27 9.70
C THR A 148 -7.92 -2.54 8.92
N PRO A 149 -9.20 -2.96 8.93
CA PRO A 149 -9.64 -4.26 8.38
C PRO A 149 -9.40 -4.45 6.88
N TYR A 150 -9.21 -3.36 6.12
CA TYR A 150 -9.00 -3.39 4.67
C TYR A 150 -7.56 -3.09 4.25
N ASN A 151 -6.64 -2.93 5.20
CA ASN A 151 -5.21 -2.80 4.90
C ASN A 151 -4.49 -4.12 5.16
N PHE A 152 -3.68 -4.54 4.18
CA PHE A 152 -2.89 -5.76 4.23
C PHE A 152 -1.44 -5.44 3.87
N TYR A 153 -0.49 -6.08 4.56
CA TYR A 153 0.90 -6.10 4.11
C TYR A 153 1.50 -7.49 4.34
N PRO A 154 2.27 -8.04 3.38
CA PRO A 154 2.67 -9.45 3.39
C PRO A 154 3.94 -9.76 4.20
N VAL A 155 4.39 -8.83 5.05
CA VAL A 155 5.66 -8.95 5.79
C VAL A 155 5.48 -8.57 7.26
N SER A 156 6.49 -8.86 8.09
CA SER A 156 6.50 -8.40 9.49
C SER A 156 6.53 -6.88 9.59
N SER A 157 5.87 -6.30 10.60
CA SER A 157 5.89 -4.86 10.85
C SER A 157 7.31 -4.32 11.11
N TYR A 158 7.56 -3.04 10.85
CA TYR A 158 8.82 -2.37 11.21
C TYR A 158 9.13 -2.53 12.71
N SER A 159 8.08 -2.48 13.54
CA SER A 159 8.16 -2.67 14.99
C SER A 159 8.62 -4.07 15.39
N ASP A 160 8.22 -5.11 14.65
CA ASP A 160 8.67 -6.48 14.92
C ASP A 160 10.07 -6.73 14.37
N GLN A 161 10.39 -6.15 13.21
CA GLN A 161 11.74 -6.21 12.63
C GLN A 161 12.78 -5.61 13.61
N ILE A 162 12.52 -4.42 14.16
CA ILE A 162 13.45 -3.81 15.13
C ILE A 162 13.55 -4.64 16.43
N ARG A 163 12.46 -5.24 16.92
CA ARG A 163 12.49 -6.13 18.09
C ARG A 163 13.32 -7.38 17.82
N ALA A 164 13.21 -7.96 16.62
CA ALA A 164 14.00 -9.11 16.21
C ALA A 164 15.50 -8.78 16.19
N VAL A 165 15.88 -7.63 15.62
CA VAL A 165 17.27 -7.15 15.64
C VAL A 165 17.77 -6.91 17.06
N LEU A 166 16.96 -6.29 17.93
CA LEU A 166 17.36 -6.05 19.33
C LEU A 166 17.53 -7.34 20.13
N LYS A 167 16.71 -8.36 19.86
CA LYS A 167 16.88 -9.69 20.44
C LYS A 167 18.20 -10.31 19.99
N TYR A 168 18.48 -10.29 18.69
CA TYR A 168 19.75 -10.79 18.15
C TYR A 168 20.97 -10.09 18.75
N LEU A 169 20.96 -8.76 18.83
CA LEU A 169 22.06 -7.98 19.42
C LEU A 169 22.27 -8.29 20.90
N LYS A 170 21.20 -8.60 21.65
CA LYS A 170 21.31 -9.06 23.04
C LYS A 170 22.03 -10.40 23.13
N ASP A 171 21.72 -11.33 22.24
CA ASP A 171 22.33 -12.66 22.24
C ASP A 171 23.82 -12.59 21.86
N VAL A 172 24.17 -11.77 20.86
CA VAL A 172 25.57 -11.48 20.48
C VAL A 172 26.32 -10.83 21.66
N ALA A 173 25.74 -9.82 22.30
CA ALA A 173 26.37 -9.15 23.44
C ALA A 173 26.65 -10.13 24.60
N ALA A 174 25.75 -11.09 24.85
CA ALA A 174 25.97 -12.12 25.86
C ALA A 174 27.14 -13.06 25.51
N GLN A 175 27.24 -13.46 24.24
CA GLN A 175 28.34 -14.32 23.75
C GLN A 175 29.70 -13.60 23.83
N GLU A 176 29.72 -12.30 23.57
CA GLU A 176 30.94 -11.47 23.62
C GLU A 176 31.27 -10.94 25.04
N GLY A 177 30.47 -11.29 26.06
CA GLY A 177 30.68 -10.81 27.43
C GLY A 177 30.38 -9.33 27.64
N ILE A 178 29.65 -8.69 26.73
CA ILE A 178 29.25 -7.28 26.80
C ILE A 178 28.04 -7.13 27.73
N SER A 179 28.30 -6.78 28.98
CA SER A 179 27.26 -6.64 30.03
C SER A 179 26.27 -5.48 29.81
N LYS A 180 26.66 -4.43 29.05
CA LYS A 180 25.85 -3.22 28.82
C LYS A 180 26.00 -2.72 27.37
N PRO A 181 25.40 -3.40 26.38
CA PRO A 181 25.48 -2.97 24.99
C PRO A 181 24.83 -1.60 24.80
N LYS A 182 25.48 -0.73 24.02
CA LYS A 182 24.96 0.58 23.62
C LYS A 182 24.53 0.50 22.15
N ILE A 183 23.30 0.91 21.87
CA ILE A 183 22.71 0.83 20.54
C ILE A 183 22.37 2.24 20.08
N VAL A 184 22.80 2.59 18.87
CA VAL A 184 22.49 3.87 18.20
C VAL A 184 21.56 3.58 17.03
N PHE A 185 20.45 4.31 16.95
CA PHE A 185 19.52 4.22 15.83
C PHE A 185 19.76 5.39 14.89
N LEU A 186 20.16 5.07 13.65
CA LEU A 186 20.24 6.01 12.55
C LEU A 186 19.10 5.70 11.58
N TYR A 187 18.25 6.69 11.29
CA TYR A 187 17.09 6.51 10.43
C TYR A 187 16.77 7.83 9.72
N PRO A 188 16.21 7.75 8.50
CA PRO A 188 15.73 8.93 7.79
C PRO A 188 14.54 9.55 8.53
N ASP A 189 14.44 10.88 8.51
CA ASP A 189 13.42 11.61 9.25
C ASP A 189 12.07 11.65 8.51
N HIS A 190 11.59 10.47 8.12
CA HIS A 190 10.35 10.23 7.37
C HIS A 190 9.44 9.25 8.11
N PRO A 191 8.14 9.16 7.74
CA PRO A 191 7.18 8.29 8.43
C PRO A 191 7.67 6.84 8.60
N TYR A 192 8.23 6.22 7.56
CA TYR A 192 8.74 4.84 7.63
C TYR A 192 9.95 4.71 8.58
N GLY A 193 10.85 5.70 8.60
CA GLY A 193 12.03 5.70 9.48
C GLY A 193 11.68 5.92 10.95
N ARG A 194 10.63 6.70 11.22
CA ARG A 194 10.13 6.98 12.58
C ARG A 194 9.25 5.85 13.13
N ALA A 195 8.52 5.14 12.27
CA ALA A 195 7.55 4.10 12.67
C ALA A 195 8.12 3.03 13.64
N PRO A 196 9.31 2.43 13.44
CA PRO A 196 9.84 1.42 14.36
C PRO A 196 10.37 1.99 15.67
N ILE A 197 10.64 3.30 15.73
CA ILE A 197 11.40 3.90 16.83
C ILE A 197 10.71 3.70 18.19
N PRO A 198 9.39 3.90 18.36
CA PRO A 198 8.71 3.61 19.63
C PRO A 198 8.89 2.17 20.12
N ALA A 199 9.01 1.18 19.21
CA ALA A 199 9.12 -0.24 19.56
C ALA A 199 10.48 -0.65 20.17
N ARG A 200 11.48 0.24 20.17
CA ARG A 200 12.82 -0.01 20.73
C ARG A 200 12.89 -0.14 22.25
N GLY A 201 11.81 0.18 22.96
CA GLY A 201 11.68 0.08 24.42
C GLY A 201 12.17 1.32 25.20
N PRO A 202 11.85 1.40 26.52
CA PRO A 202 11.89 2.64 27.31
C PRO A 202 13.29 3.18 27.67
N ARG A 203 14.38 2.43 27.42
CA ARG A 203 15.75 2.83 27.85
C ARG A 203 16.55 3.62 26.81
N SER A 204 15.89 4.07 25.76
CA SER A 204 16.53 4.66 24.59
C SER A 204 16.36 6.18 24.61
N ARG A 205 17.37 6.89 25.15
CA ARG A 205 17.38 8.37 25.08
C ARG A 205 17.40 8.81 23.61
N PRO A 206 16.45 9.64 23.15
CA PRO A 206 16.52 10.20 21.82
C PRO A 206 17.73 11.14 21.75
N SER A 207 18.73 10.81 20.94
CA SER A 207 19.76 11.76 20.53
C SER A 207 19.31 12.44 19.23
N ARG A 208 18.66 13.60 19.32
CA ARG A 208 18.55 14.51 18.18
C ARG A 208 19.92 15.14 17.93
N ARG A 209 20.79 14.46 17.20
CA ARG A 209 21.92 15.09 16.53
C ARG A 209 21.68 14.92 15.04
N SER A 210 21.33 16.02 14.38
CA SER A 210 21.42 16.11 12.92
C SER A 210 22.84 15.70 12.52
N ALA A 211 22.96 14.77 11.58
CA ALA A 211 24.26 14.44 11.00
C ALA A 211 24.88 15.74 10.46
N PRO A 212 26.18 16.00 10.68
CA PRO A 212 26.86 17.10 10.01
C PRO A 212 26.70 16.90 8.51
N THR A 213 26.19 17.92 7.81
CA THR A 213 26.25 17.97 6.35
C THR A 213 27.71 17.77 5.95
N LEU A 214 27.99 16.69 5.24
CA LEU A 214 29.30 16.49 4.62
C LEU A 214 29.55 17.71 3.72
N PRO A 215 30.67 18.43 3.87
CA PRO A 215 30.94 19.58 3.02
C PRO A 215 31.05 19.09 1.58
N GLY A 216 30.13 19.57 0.74
CA GLY A 216 30.15 19.34 -0.69
C GLY A 216 31.49 19.74 -1.29
N SER A 217 31.89 19.02 -2.33
CA SER A 217 33.06 19.28 -3.17
C SER A 217 32.95 20.66 -3.83
N ALA A 218 33.28 21.72 -3.09
CA ALA A 218 33.49 23.03 -3.65
C ALA A 218 34.83 23.05 -4.39
N GLY A 219 34.78 23.29 -5.69
CA GLY A 219 35.94 23.37 -6.57
C GLY A 219 37.02 24.32 -6.05
N ARG A 220 38.28 23.95 -6.27
CA ARG A 220 39.46 24.76 -5.99
C ARG A 220 39.33 26.17 -6.60
N PRO A 221 39.61 27.26 -5.86
CA PRO A 221 39.71 28.58 -6.46
C PRO A 221 41.05 28.71 -7.19
N THR A 222 40.99 28.92 -8.51
CA THR A 222 42.12 29.34 -9.33
C THR A 222 42.51 30.78 -8.99
N ARG A 223 43.70 30.95 -8.42
CA ARG A 223 44.26 32.25 -8.05
C ARG A 223 44.75 32.97 -9.32
N ARG A 224 43.91 33.81 -9.93
CA ARG A 224 44.33 34.70 -11.03
C ARG A 224 45.09 35.89 -10.45
N ARG A 225 46.39 35.97 -10.76
CA ARG A 225 47.22 37.17 -10.57
C ARG A 225 46.80 38.23 -11.59
N SER A 226 46.58 39.47 -11.16
CA SER A 226 46.73 40.66 -12.01
C SER A 226 47.36 41.77 -11.19
N SER A 227 48.52 42.20 -11.64
CA SER A 227 49.32 43.34 -11.16
C SER A 227 48.80 44.66 -11.71
N SER A 228 48.85 45.73 -10.90
CA SER A 228 49.07 47.14 -11.31
C SER A 228 49.18 47.99 -10.03
N ALA A 229 50.40 48.33 -9.59
CA ALA A 229 51.01 49.67 -9.68
C ALA A 229 50.29 50.73 -8.79
N MET A 230 50.82 51.04 -7.60
CA MET A 230 51.86 52.04 -7.30
C MET A 230 51.31 53.48 -7.24
N ARG A 231 51.21 54.03 -6.01
CA ARG A 231 51.63 55.40 -5.57
C ARG A 231 51.03 55.75 -4.20
N GLU A 232 51.89 56.15 -3.28
CA GLU A 232 51.66 56.99 -2.08
C GLU A 232 52.41 58.33 -2.30
N PRO A 233 52.33 59.37 -1.43
CA PRO A 233 51.26 59.92 -0.57
C PRO A 233 51.11 61.47 -0.89
N PRO A 234 50.67 62.45 -0.04
CA PRO A 234 50.89 62.74 1.41
C PRO A 234 49.57 63.05 2.19
N ASP A 235 49.45 63.31 3.51
CA ASP A 235 50.30 63.63 4.68
C ASP A 235 49.90 62.74 5.89
#